data_AF-A0A7S7URW0-F1
#
_entry.id   AF-A0A7S7URW0-F1
#
_cell.length_a   1.000
_cell.length_b   1.000
_cell.length_c   1.000
_cell.angle_alpha   90.00
_cell.angle_beta   90.00
_cell.angle_gamma   90.00
#
_symmetry.space_group_name_H-M   'P 1'
#
loop_
_entity.id
_entity.type
_entity.pdbx_description
1 polymer ?
#
loop_
_entity_poly.entity_id
_entity_poly.type
_entity_poly.pdbx_seq_one_letter_code
_entity_poly.pdbx_strand_id
1 'polypeptide(L)' 'MPQIEELSLNRELKEFRRLERACREHASIASFDLEREGLLKVAEYYRKAIEGLQRGPTADTHS' A
#
# COMPACT_ATOMS: atom_id res chain seq x y z
N MET A 1 -21.71 13.29 -5.61
CA MET A 1 -21.78 11.82 -5.54
C MET A 1 -20.61 11.28 -4.70
N PRO A 2 -20.54 11.60 -3.40
CA PRO A 2 -19.35 11.32 -2.58
C PRO A 2 -19.20 9.85 -2.13
N GLN A 3 -20.33 9.13 -2.03
CA GLN A 3 -20.37 7.77 -1.48
C GLN A 3 -19.73 6.72 -2.42
N ILE A 4 -19.76 6.95 -3.74
CA ILE A 4 -19.18 6.03 -4.73
C ILE A 4 -17.64 6.09 -4.71
N GLU A 5 -17.06 7.29 -4.56
CA GLU A 5 -15.61 7.49 -4.42
C GLU A 5 -15.08 6.84 -3.14
N GLU A 6 -15.82 6.95 -2.03
CA GLU A 6 -15.43 6.34 -0.75
C GLU A 6 -15.46 4.80 -0.79
N LEU A 7 -16.45 4.21 -1.46
CA LEU A 7 -16.50 2.75 -1.68
C LEU A 7 -15.35 2.28 -2.57
N SER A 8 -15.00 3.05 -3.61
CA SER A 8 -13.86 2.78 -4.49
C SER A 8 -12.54 2.83 -3.73
N LEU A 9 -12.33 3.87 -2.92
CA LEU A 9 -11.14 4.05 -2.09
C LEU A 9 -10.98 2.92 -1.07
N ASN A 10 -12.08 2.50 -0.43
CA ASN A 10 -12.07 1.38 0.50
C ASN A 10 -11.67 0.06 -0.17
N ARG A 11 -12.09 -0.16 -1.42
CA ARG A 11 -11.69 -1.34 -2.20
C ARG A 11 -10.20 -1.27 -2.57
N GLU A 12 -9.71 -0.12 -2.98
CA GLU A 12 -8.31 0.10 -3.33
C GLU A 12 -7.37 -0.10 -2.12
N LEU A 13 -7.74 0.43 -0.96
CA LEU A 13 -7.02 0.20 0.31
C LEU A 13 -6.96 -1.28 0.70
N LYS A 14 -8.04 -2.04 0.46
CA LYS A 14 -8.05 -3.49 0.70
C LYS A 14 -7.10 -4.22 -0.24
N GLU A 15 -7.08 -3.87 -1.52
CA GLU A 15 -6.16 -4.46 -2.48
C GLU A 15 -4.70 -4.12 -2.18
N PHE A 16 -4.37 -2.88 -1.82
CA PHE A 16 -3.02 -2.54 -1.41
C PHE A 16 -2.56 -3.31 -0.16
N ARG A 17 -3.43 -3.51 0.83
CA ARG A 17 -3.11 -4.35 2.00
C ARG A 17 -2.90 -5.80 1.63
N ARG A 18 -3.68 -6.32 0.67
CA ARG A 18 -3.52 -7.69 0.16
C ARG A 18 -2.18 -7.85 -0.55
N LEU A 19 -1.81 -6.89 -1.39
CA LEU A 19 -0.54 -6.90 -2.14
C LEU A 19 0.67 -6.71 -1.23
N GLU A 20 0.60 -5.79 -0.26
CA GLU A 20 1.66 -5.63 0.77
C GLU A 20 1.94 -6.97 1.46
N ARG A 21 0.88 -7.64 1.93
CA ARG A 21 0.99 -8.92 2.63
C ARG A 21 1.60 -10.00 1.75
N ALA A 22 1.12 -10.13 0.52
CA ALA A 22 1.65 -11.11 -0.43
C ALA A 22 3.15 -10.91 -0.69
N CYS A 23 3.60 -9.66 -0.84
CA CYS A 23 5.03 -9.34 -0.99
C CYS A 23 5.84 -9.77 0.24
N ARG A 24 5.34 -9.54 1.46
CA ARG A 24 6.03 -9.98 2.70
C ARG A 24 6.06 -11.50 2.84
N GLU A 25 4.96 -12.18 2.51
CA GLU A 25 4.88 -13.64 2.52
C GLU A 25 5.88 -14.24 1.54
N HIS A 26 5.91 -13.74 0.30
CA HIS A 26 6.88 -14.20 -0.71
C HIS A 26 8.32 -13.89 -0.29
N ALA A 27 8.58 -12.71 0.31
CA ALA A 27 9.91 -12.35 0.80
C ALA A 27 10.40 -13.32 1.89
N SER A 28 9.49 -13.83 2.73
CA SER A 28 9.84 -14.75 3.81
C SER A 28 10.30 -16.13 3.33
N ILE A 29 9.90 -16.53 2.11
CA ILE A 29 10.27 -17.82 1.50
C ILE A 29 11.24 -17.67 0.33
N ALA A 30 11.63 -16.43 -0.03
CA ALA A 30 12.53 -16.16 -1.13
C ALA A 30 13.92 -16.74 -0.87
N SER A 31 14.41 -17.54 -1.82
CA SER A 31 15.71 -18.21 -1.73
C SER A 31 16.89 -17.28 -2.05
N PHE A 32 16.64 -16.20 -2.79
CA PHE A 32 17.66 -15.23 -3.20
C PHE A 32 17.48 -13.90 -2.48
N ASP A 33 18.60 -13.33 -2.03
CA ASP A 33 18.62 -12.07 -1.30
C ASP A 33 18.06 -10.92 -2.14
N LEU A 34 18.42 -10.85 -3.43
CA LEU A 34 17.92 -9.84 -4.36
C LEU A 34 16.39 -9.89 -4.51
N GLU A 35 15.82 -11.09 -4.59
CA GLU A 35 14.37 -11.28 -4.68
C GLU A 35 13.68 -10.84 -3.38
N ARG A 36 14.22 -11.27 -2.24
CA ARG A 36 13.73 -10.87 -0.91
C ARG A 36 13.74 -9.35 -0.74
N GLU A 37 14.84 -8.70 -1.07
CA GLU A 37 14.97 -7.23 -1.00
C GLU A 37 14.00 -6.53 -1.94
N GLY A 38 13.86 -7.00 -3.17
CA GLY A 38 12.90 -6.47 -4.14
C GLY A 38 11.47 -6.54 -3.62
N LEU A 39 11.06 -7.70 -3.08
CA LEU A 39 9.73 -7.91 -2.51
C LEU A 39 9.47 -7.04 -1.28
N LEU A 40 10.45 -6.91 -0.37
CA LEU A 40 10.32 -6.03 0.79
C LEU A 40 10.20 -4.56 0.39
N LYS A 41 10.93 -4.12 -0.64
CA LYS A 41 10.81 -2.76 -1.18
C LYS A 41 9.43 -2.50 -1.79
N VAL A 42 8.87 -3.47 -2.51
CA VAL A 42 7.51 -3.38 -3.05
C VAL A 42 6.46 -3.36 -1.96
N ALA A 43 6.59 -4.18 -0.91
CA ALA A 43 5.71 -4.12 0.26
C ALA A 43 5.72 -2.72 0.90
N GLU A 44 6.91 -2.13 1.04
CA GLU A 44 7.05 -0.77 1.58
C GLU A 44 6.37 0.30 0.71
N TYR A 45 6.40 0.16 -0.62
CA TYR A 45 5.65 1.06 -1.51
C TYR A 45 4.13 0.97 -1.28
N TYR A 46 3.57 -0.23 -1.14
CA TYR A 46 2.15 -0.40 -0.85
C TYR A 46 1.77 0.19 0.51
N ARG A 47 2.61 0.01 1.53
CA ARG A 47 2.41 0.62 2.85
C ARG A 47 2.32 2.15 2.75
N LYS A 48 3.25 2.79 2.03
CA LYS A 48 3.23 4.25 1.81
C LYS A 48 2.01 4.73 1.02
N ALA A 49 1.58 3.96 0.02
CA ALA A 49 0.36 4.28 -0.73
C ALA A 49 -0.89 4.23 0.17
N ILE A 50 -1.01 3.22 1.03
CA ILE A 50 -2.08 3.11 2.03
C ILE A 50 -2.04 4.32 2.97
N GLU A 51 -0.86 4.65 3.52
CA GLU A 51 -0.70 5.80 4.42
C GLU A 51 -1.09 7.12 3.73
N GLY A 52 -0.69 7.32 2.47
CA GLY A 52 -1.03 8.51 1.69
C GLY A 52 -2.53 8.63 1.42
N LEU A 53 -3.18 7.53 1.04
CA LEU A 53 -4.63 7.49 0.81
C LEU A 53 -5.43 7.69 2.11
N GLN A 54 -4.97 7.18 3.24
CA GLN A 54 -5.63 7.35 4.53
C GLN A 54 -5.48 8.77 5.11
N ARG A 55 -4.42 9.50 4.75
CA ARG A 55 -4.21 10.89 5.20
C ARG A 55 -5.09 11.90 4.45
N GLY A 56 -5.64 11.53 3.29
CA GLY A 56 -6.47 12.41 2.45
C GLY A 56 -5.73 13.68 1.97
N PRO A 57 -6.38 14.55 1.16
CA PRO A 57 -5.77 15.78 0.64
C PRO A 57 -5.57 16.90 1.70
N THR A 58 -5.76 16.65 2.99
CA THR A 58 -5.69 17.70 4.03
C THR A 58 -4.34 17.71 4.73
N ALA A 59 -3.30 18.10 4.00
CA ALA A 59 -2.04 18.55 4.61
C ALA A 59 -1.39 19.76 3.90
N ASP A 60 -2.05 20.33 2.88
CA ASP A 60 -1.65 21.59 2.23
C ASP A 60 -2.77 22.62 2.36
N THR A 61 -3.04 23.08 3.57
CA THR A 61 -3.71 24.37 3.78
C THR A 61 -2.81 25.19 4.69
N HIS A 62 -2.05 26.08 4.05
CA HIS A 62 -1.39 27.27 4.59
C HIS A 62 -0.82 27.20 6.01
N SER A 63 0.52 27.27 6.11
CA SER A 63 1.21 28.21 7.01
C SER A 63 2.56 28.57 6.43
#